data_AF-A0A1B6PI86-F1
#
_entry.id   AF-A0A1B6PI86-F1
#
_cell.length_a   1.000
_cell.length_b   1.000
_cell.length_c   1.000
_cell.angle_alpha   90.00
_cell.angle_beta   90.00
_cell.angle_gamma   90.00
#
_symmetry.space_group_name_H-M   'P 1'
#
loop_
_entity.id
_entity.type
_entity.pdbx_description
1 polymer ?
#
loop_
_entity_poly.entity_id
_entity_poly.type
_entity_poly.pdbx_seq_one_letter_code
_entity_poly.pdbx_strand_id
1 'polypeptide(L)'
;MHEGHDDPVFFATQFVKGLREDIRAVVEPQVPTTVDRAVIIAKIQQKVVDRSKLKGPAKPMAPKPFAAKPEAKQATTYTNLWRDKQLRDYRKANNLCYSCGEKYEPGHAEVCSKRVLVEKILRVQPDVNKIYLLVRGTNESSAKQRVQQEVIGTDLFGKLREKHGDVFQQFIQDKIVALPGDIICDNLGLETPKLETLAKDIDIIVNIAATTNFYERYDVSLDVNVMGVKHLCQFAQQCSNLKMFMHVSTAYVCGDRDGLILENPIQPGESRREGRYLDVDAELRLVSEAKKELMADASRHELKTTETKAMKELGLQRARHFGWSNTYVFTKAMGEMLLLEELQLRGTTDMAPVVIMRPSIITSVLADPLPGWMQGTRTIDTLIIGYAKQNLSCFLADLGLVMDVIPGDMVANAMMAAMVAHSEEAAAVPPPVYHVTSSLRNPVTYSVLYESGRRHFYPNPRVGKDGKVIPTREMRFFPTVAQFHLYMMLTFKLPLEILHLVNLLLCGLFSRLYNDLNRKYKFVMHLVDVYAPFALFKGCFDDMNLERLRLTITMKTPEDHMFNFDTKIIDWDDYFTRIHIPGVLKYLCK
;
A
#
# COMPACT_ATOMS: atom_id res chain seq x y z
N MET A 1 -18.35 45.60 -26.73
CA MET A 1 -18.24 44.31 -27.43
C MET A 1 -18.16 43.24 -26.38
N HIS A 2 -19.10 42.29 -26.42
CA HIS A 2 -19.26 41.22 -25.45
C HIS A 2 -18.15 40.18 -25.58
N GLU A 3 -17.43 39.89 -24.51
CA GLU A 3 -16.72 38.60 -24.36
C GLU A 3 -17.39 37.85 -23.21
N GLY A 4 -18.28 36.93 -23.59
CA GLY A 4 -18.97 36.02 -22.69
C GLY A 4 -18.00 34.94 -22.23
N HIS A 5 -17.87 34.76 -20.92
CA HIS A 5 -17.25 33.57 -20.36
C HIS A 5 -18.19 32.39 -20.57
N ASP A 6 -17.92 31.64 -21.63
CA ASP A 6 -18.53 30.37 -21.97
C ASP A 6 -18.41 29.36 -20.82
N ASP A 7 -19.54 28.96 -20.22
CA ASP A 7 -19.61 27.99 -19.13
C ASP A 7 -19.15 26.61 -19.62
N PRO A 8 -17.98 26.09 -19.20
CA PRO A 8 -17.45 24.81 -19.67
C PRO A 8 -18.38 23.63 -19.39
N VAL A 9 -19.23 23.74 -18.37
CA VAL A 9 -20.25 22.75 -18.02
C VAL A 9 -21.40 22.81 -19.02
N PHE A 10 -21.79 24.00 -19.48
CA PHE A 10 -22.76 24.17 -20.56
C PHE A 10 -22.27 23.48 -21.84
N PHE A 11 -21.04 23.73 -22.29
CA PHE A 11 -20.49 23.11 -23.49
C PHE A 11 -20.31 21.59 -23.37
N ALA A 12 -19.85 21.10 -22.22
CA ALA A 12 -19.76 19.67 -21.95
C ALA A 12 -21.16 19.01 -22.00
N THR A 13 -22.16 19.67 -21.41
CA THR A 13 -23.54 19.17 -21.40
C THR A 13 -24.14 19.17 -22.81
N GLN A 14 -23.92 20.21 -23.61
CA GLN A 14 -24.37 20.25 -25.01
C GLN A 14 -23.66 19.20 -25.87
N PHE A 15 -22.35 18.99 -25.65
CA PHE A 15 -21.60 17.93 -26.31
C PHE A 15 -22.15 16.54 -26.00
N VAL A 16 -22.40 16.23 -24.71
CA VAL A 16 -22.97 14.94 -24.29
C VAL A 16 -24.38 14.72 -24.88
N LYS A 17 -25.21 15.77 -24.90
CA LYS A 17 -26.52 15.75 -25.56
C LYS A 17 -26.45 15.56 -27.08
N GLY A 18 -25.29 15.77 -27.70
CA GLY A 18 -25.04 15.49 -29.12
C GLY A 18 -24.57 14.06 -29.42
N LEU A 19 -24.23 13.25 -28.41
CA LEU A 19 -23.74 11.89 -28.60
C LEU A 19 -24.87 10.93 -28.99
N ARG A 20 -24.55 9.88 -29.75
CA ARG A 20 -25.51 8.78 -30.01
C ARG A 20 -25.97 8.14 -28.69
N GLU A 21 -27.19 7.65 -28.67
CA GLU A 21 -27.88 7.22 -27.44
C GLU A 21 -27.16 6.09 -26.68
N ASP A 22 -26.58 5.14 -27.42
CA ASP A 22 -25.75 4.03 -26.91
C ASP A 22 -24.46 4.49 -26.21
N ILE A 23 -23.93 5.64 -26.61
CA ILE A 23 -22.73 6.25 -26.02
C ILE A 23 -23.12 7.22 -24.92
N ARG A 24 -24.18 8.01 -25.15
CA ARG A 24 -24.72 8.98 -24.22
C ARG A 24 -25.14 8.33 -22.91
N ALA A 25 -25.83 7.19 -22.96
CA ALA A 25 -26.27 6.45 -21.77
C ALA A 25 -25.12 6.07 -20.82
N VAL A 26 -23.88 5.99 -21.33
CA VAL A 26 -22.67 5.70 -20.54
C VAL A 26 -21.92 6.96 -20.16
N VAL A 27 -21.92 8.00 -21.01
CA VAL A 27 -21.19 9.26 -20.78
C VAL A 27 -21.95 10.21 -19.86
N GLU A 28 -23.28 10.28 -19.98
CA GLU A 28 -24.15 11.22 -19.24
C GLU A 28 -24.16 10.99 -17.72
N PRO A 29 -24.23 9.74 -17.20
CA PRO A 29 -24.11 9.49 -15.76
C PRO A 29 -22.74 9.87 -15.16
N GLN A 30 -21.73 10.13 -15.99
CA GLN A 30 -20.37 10.49 -15.56
C GLN A 30 -20.17 11.99 -15.36
N VAL A 31 -21.18 12.81 -15.65
CA VAL A 31 -21.24 14.26 -15.41
C VAL A 31 -19.92 14.97 -15.79
N PRO A 32 -19.48 14.88 -17.06
CA PRO A 32 -18.23 15.51 -17.48
C PRO A 32 -18.35 17.04 -17.38
N THR A 33 -17.38 17.67 -16.70
CA THR A 33 -17.37 19.12 -16.45
C THR A 33 -16.62 19.92 -17.51
N THR A 34 -16.05 19.26 -18.51
CA THR A 34 -15.36 19.87 -19.66
C THR A 34 -15.62 19.06 -20.93
N VAL A 35 -15.56 19.73 -22.08
CA VAL A 35 -15.72 19.09 -23.39
C VAL A 35 -14.65 18.02 -23.61
N ASP A 36 -13.39 18.29 -23.27
CA ASP A 36 -12.30 17.30 -23.40
C ASP A 36 -12.57 16.02 -22.62
N ARG A 37 -13.11 16.15 -21.40
CA ARG A 37 -13.48 15.00 -20.57
C ARG A 37 -14.63 14.22 -21.20
N ALA A 38 -15.65 14.92 -21.71
CA ALA A 38 -16.76 14.29 -22.41
C ALA A 38 -16.32 13.58 -23.70
N VAL A 39 -15.39 14.18 -24.46
CA VAL A 39 -14.80 13.63 -25.70
C VAL A 39 -14.03 12.35 -25.42
N ILE A 40 -13.20 12.32 -24.37
CA ILE A 40 -12.43 11.12 -24.01
C ILE A 40 -13.36 9.96 -23.68
N ILE A 41 -14.36 10.19 -22.82
CA ILE A 41 -15.31 9.15 -22.40
C ILE A 41 -16.13 8.66 -23.61
N ALA A 42 -16.60 9.59 -24.46
CA ALA A 42 -17.34 9.26 -25.67
C ALA A 42 -16.51 8.44 -26.66
N LYS A 43 -15.23 8.78 -26.85
CA LYS A 43 -14.30 8.03 -27.74
C LYS A 43 -14.05 6.62 -27.24
N ILE A 44 -13.89 6.44 -25.92
CA ILE A 44 -13.73 5.11 -25.30
C ILE A 44 -14.99 4.27 -25.56
N GLN A 45 -16.17 4.83 -25.28
CA GLN A 45 -17.42 4.10 -25.45
C GLN A 45 -17.76 3.82 -26.92
N GLN A 46 -17.48 4.75 -27.83
CA GLN A 46 -17.63 4.55 -29.28
C GLN A 46 -16.81 3.36 -29.77
N LYS A 47 -15.56 3.20 -29.31
CA LYS A 47 -14.71 2.06 -29.67
C LYS A 47 -15.23 0.73 -29.10
N VAL A 48 -15.84 0.74 -27.91
CA VAL A 48 -16.47 -0.45 -27.31
C VAL A 48 -17.68 -0.90 -28.15
N VAL A 49 -18.54 0.05 -28.54
CA VAL A 49 -19.69 -0.22 -29.42
C VAL A 49 -19.23 -0.73 -30.79
N ASP A 50 -18.23 -0.08 -31.40
CA ASP A 50 -17.74 -0.46 -32.73
C ASP A 50 -17.09 -1.85 -32.73
N ARG A 51 -16.40 -2.23 -31.65
CA ARG A 51 -15.86 -3.59 -31.47
C ARG A 51 -16.93 -4.65 -31.22
N SER A 52 -18.04 -4.30 -30.58
CA SER A 52 -19.17 -5.22 -30.42
C SER A 52 -19.81 -5.60 -31.77
N LYS A 53 -19.74 -4.69 -32.76
CA LYS A 53 -20.18 -4.91 -34.13
C LYS A 53 -19.19 -5.71 -34.99
N LEU A 54 -17.93 -5.87 -34.55
CA LEU A 54 -16.83 -6.47 -35.32
C LEU A 54 -16.46 -7.90 -34.89
N LYS A 55 -17.18 -8.53 -33.94
CA LYS A 55 -16.95 -9.94 -33.57
C LYS A 55 -17.47 -10.91 -34.67
N GLY A 56 -16.69 -11.07 -35.73
CA GLY A 56 -16.61 -12.28 -36.57
C GLY A 56 -15.26 -13.00 -36.34
N PRO A 57 -15.09 -14.29 -36.71
CA PRO A 57 -14.01 -15.13 -36.20
C PRO A 57 -12.64 -14.80 -36.82
N ALA A 58 -11.60 -14.91 -35.99
CA ALA A 58 -10.23 -14.45 -36.24
C ALA A 58 -9.41 -15.33 -37.20
N LYS A 59 -8.38 -14.72 -37.82
CA LYS A 59 -7.21 -15.42 -38.37
C LYS A 59 -5.91 -14.69 -37.97
N PRO A 60 -4.80 -15.42 -37.70
CA PRO A 60 -3.58 -14.86 -37.12
C PRO A 60 -2.52 -14.52 -38.18
N MET A 61 -1.65 -13.53 -37.92
CA MET A 61 -0.42 -13.35 -38.70
C MET A 61 0.78 -12.83 -37.89
N ALA A 62 1.95 -13.20 -38.40
CA ALA A 62 3.25 -13.45 -37.76
C ALA A 62 4.16 -12.21 -37.56
N PRO A 63 5.30 -12.34 -36.83
CA PRO A 63 6.13 -11.23 -36.35
C PRO A 63 7.37 -10.95 -37.22
N LYS A 64 7.95 -9.74 -37.12
CA LYS A 64 9.30 -9.37 -37.63
C LYS A 64 9.75 -7.99 -37.06
N PRO A 65 11.05 -7.58 -37.13
CA PRO A 65 12.11 -7.92 -36.18
C PRO A 65 12.82 -6.67 -35.56
N PHE A 66 13.73 -6.93 -34.61
CA PHE A 66 14.54 -5.98 -33.84
C PHE A 66 15.55 -5.15 -34.65
N ALA A 67 15.85 -3.93 -34.17
CA ALA A 67 17.05 -3.15 -34.49
C ALA A 67 17.66 -2.52 -33.22
N ALA A 68 19.00 -2.52 -33.17
CA ALA A 68 19.85 -2.30 -32.00
C ALA A 68 20.09 -0.82 -31.62
N LYS A 69 20.46 -0.59 -30.35
CA LYS A 69 20.94 0.69 -29.77
C LYS A 69 22.47 0.72 -29.70
N PRO A 70 23.13 1.88 -29.82
CA PRO A 70 24.54 2.04 -29.47
C PRO A 70 24.78 2.37 -28.00
N GLU A 71 26.01 2.03 -27.60
CA GLU A 71 26.57 1.84 -26.27
C GLU A 71 26.83 3.09 -25.41
N ALA A 72 26.97 2.84 -24.11
CA ALA A 72 27.34 3.76 -23.05
C ALA A 72 28.85 4.02 -22.97
N LYS A 73 29.25 5.13 -22.34
CA LYS A 73 30.61 5.34 -21.83
C LYS A 73 30.63 5.42 -20.30
N GLN A 74 31.62 4.74 -19.74
CA GLN A 74 31.86 4.45 -18.33
C GLN A 74 32.46 5.61 -17.52
N ALA A 75 32.34 5.44 -16.20
CA ALA A 75 32.63 6.35 -15.10
C ALA A 75 34.12 6.48 -14.74
N THR A 76 34.42 7.45 -13.85
CA THR A 76 35.57 7.39 -12.94
C THR A 76 35.22 7.97 -11.56
N THR A 77 35.76 7.32 -10.54
CA THR A 77 35.52 7.47 -9.09
C THR A 77 36.57 8.38 -8.47
N TYR A 78 36.22 9.25 -7.50
CA TYR A 78 36.92 9.45 -6.21
C TYR A 78 36.20 10.54 -5.35
N THR A 79 36.28 10.31 -4.05
CA THR A 79 35.67 10.94 -2.86
C THR A 79 35.74 12.47 -2.79
N ASN A 80 34.60 13.16 -2.51
CA ASN A 80 34.55 14.60 -2.24
C ASN A 80 33.37 14.98 -1.33
N LEU A 81 33.63 15.25 -0.04
CA LEU A 81 32.64 15.68 0.96
C LEU A 81 31.86 16.97 0.59
N TRP A 82 32.42 17.81 -0.28
CA TRP A 82 31.75 19.01 -0.82
C TRP A 82 30.64 18.67 -1.83
N ARG A 83 30.81 17.60 -2.61
CA ARG A 83 29.74 17.08 -3.47
C ARG A 83 28.58 16.51 -2.67
N ASP A 84 28.81 15.98 -1.45
CA ASP A 84 27.72 15.48 -0.62
C ASP A 84 26.80 16.58 -0.09
N LYS A 85 27.32 17.81 0.10
CA LYS A 85 26.50 18.97 0.47
C LYS A 85 25.70 19.46 -0.74
N GLN A 86 26.34 19.60 -1.90
CA GLN A 86 25.66 19.96 -3.16
C GLN A 86 24.65 18.91 -3.61
N LEU A 87 24.94 17.62 -3.42
CA LEU A 87 24.04 16.51 -3.73
C LEU A 87 22.86 16.48 -2.76
N ARG A 88 23.07 16.80 -1.48
CA ARG A 88 21.99 17.00 -0.51
C ARG A 88 21.12 18.19 -0.87
N ASP A 89 21.71 19.34 -1.20
CA ASP A 89 20.97 20.54 -1.57
C ASP A 89 20.23 20.35 -2.92
N TYR A 90 20.83 19.65 -3.88
CA TYR A 90 20.22 19.22 -5.13
C TYR A 90 19.05 18.25 -4.90
N ARG A 91 19.25 17.22 -4.06
CA ARG A 91 18.19 16.26 -3.72
C ARG A 91 17.03 16.94 -3.00
N LYS A 92 17.33 17.89 -2.10
CA LYS A 92 16.33 18.73 -1.43
C LYS A 92 15.54 19.60 -2.42
N ALA A 93 16.23 20.26 -3.35
CA ALA A 93 15.59 21.12 -4.36
C ALA A 93 14.72 20.34 -5.37
N ASN A 94 15.02 19.06 -5.60
CA ASN A 94 14.33 18.22 -6.58
C ASN A 94 13.37 17.19 -5.97
N ASN A 95 13.08 17.28 -4.67
CA ASN A 95 12.31 16.27 -3.92
C ASN A 95 12.84 14.85 -4.18
N LEU A 96 14.13 14.61 -3.98
CA LEU A 96 14.76 13.30 -4.13
C LEU A 96 15.19 12.76 -2.75
N CYS A 97 15.09 11.45 -2.58
CA CYS A 97 15.51 10.73 -1.39
C CYS A 97 17.01 10.94 -1.13
N TYR A 98 17.35 11.36 0.09
CA TYR A 98 18.73 11.63 0.50
C TYR A 98 19.62 10.38 0.51
N SER A 99 19.03 9.19 0.57
CA SER A 99 19.73 7.91 0.61
C SER A 99 19.93 7.30 -0.79
N CYS A 100 18.88 7.24 -1.62
CA CYS A 100 18.92 6.50 -2.90
C CYS A 100 18.79 7.37 -4.16
N GLY A 101 18.48 8.67 -4.04
CA GLY A 101 18.41 9.59 -5.19
C GLY A 101 17.12 9.55 -6.02
N GLU A 102 16.17 8.69 -5.70
CA GLU A 102 14.83 8.62 -6.34
C GLU A 102 13.88 9.72 -5.87
N LYS A 103 12.83 10.03 -6.64
CA LYS A 103 11.82 11.04 -6.25
C LYS A 103 11.12 10.64 -4.95
N TYR A 104 11.12 11.55 -3.98
CA TYR A 104 10.53 11.42 -2.66
C TYR A 104 9.00 11.46 -2.78
N GLU A 105 8.41 10.29 -2.95
CA GLU A 105 6.98 10.07 -2.77
C GLU A 105 6.74 9.40 -1.41
N PRO A 106 5.60 9.66 -0.73
CA PRO A 106 5.29 9.07 0.58
C PRO A 106 5.42 7.53 0.62
N GLY A 107 5.25 6.85 -0.52
CA GLY A 107 5.42 5.40 -0.68
C GLY A 107 6.87 4.89 -0.56
N HIS A 108 7.89 5.75 -0.55
CA HIS A 108 9.28 5.31 -0.35
C HIS A 108 9.55 4.76 1.07
N ALA A 109 8.68 5.08 2.03
CA ALA A 109 8.80 4.70 3.43
C ALA A 109 7.99 3.45 3.81
N GLU A 110 7.27 2.81 2.88
CA GLU A 110 6.28 1.77 3.18
C GLU A 110 6.84 0.33 3.16
N VAL A 111 7.73 -0.01 4.09
CA VAL A 111 8.16 -1.41 4.31
C VAL A 111 8.09 -1.75 5.80
N CYS A 112 6.97 -2.31 6.25
CA CYS A 112 6.74 -2.69 7.65
C CYS A 112 5.62 -3.75 7.64
N SER A 113 5.89 -5.05 7.60
CA SER A 113 6.35 -5.91 8.73
C SER A 113 7.58 -6.79 8.45
N LYS A 114 8.23 -6.62 7.28
CA LYS A 114 9.29 -7.53 6.80
C LYS A 114 10.46 -7.69 7.76
N ARG A 115 10.84 -6.61 8.45
CA ARG A 115 12.03 -6.58 9.31
C ARG A 115 11.79 -7.21 10.68
N VAL A 116 10.58 -7.07 11.22
CA VAL A 116 10.19 -7.71 12.49
C VAL A 116 10.23 -9.21 12.34
N LEU A 117 9.72 -9.75 11.23
CA LEU A 117 9.81 -11.18 10.94
C LEU A 117 11.26 -11.67 10.81
N VAL A 118 12.10 -10.96 10.05
CA VAL A 118 13.53 -11.33 9.89
C VAL A 118 14.28 -11.30 11.21
N GLU A 119 14.09 -10.24 12.02
CA GLU A 119 14.67 -10.16 13.36
C GLU A 119 14.19 -11.31 14.23
N LYS A 120 12.88 -11.59 14.21
CA LYS A 120 12.27 -12.65 15.01
C LYS A 120 12.88 -14.00 14.64
N ILE A 121 12.90 -14.37 13.36
CA ILE A 121 13.49 -15.64 12.89
C ILE A 121 14.93 -15.78 13.38
N LEU A 122 15.78 -14.77 13.17
CA LEU A 122 17.18 -14.82 13.58
C LEU A 122 17.36 -14.94 15.10
N ARG A 123 16.44 -14.36 15.87
CA ARG A 123 16.51 -14.38 17.33
C ARG A 123 16.02 -15.69 17.92
N VAL A 124 14.99 -16.29 17.33
CA VAL A 124 14.23 -17.40 17.93
C VAL A 124 14.42 -18.73 17.23
N GLN A 125 14.91 -18.74 15.99
CA GLN A 125 15.19 -19.95 15.23
C GLN A 125 16.68 -19.99 14.84
N PRO A 126 17.59 -20.38 15.76
CA PRO A 126 19.03 -20.39 15.50
C PRO A 126 19.44 -21.38 14.40
N ASP A 127 18.62 -22.40 14.15
CA ASP A 127 18.90 -23.47 13.19
C ASP A 127 18.53 -23.08 11.75
N VAL A 128 17.92 -21.90 11.55
CA VAL A 128 17.67 -21.38 10.19
C VAL A 128 19.01 -21.32 9.44
N ASN A 129 19.12 -22.03 8.31
CA ASN A 129 20.38 -22.07 7.58
C ASN A 129 20.66 -20.71 6.91
N LYS A 130 19.76 -20.29 6.02
CA LYS A 130 19.85 -19.01 5.29
C LYS A 130 18.49 -18.33 5.20
N ILE A 131 18.51 -17.01 5.23
CA ILE A 131 17.38 -16.13 4.92
C ILE A 131 17.77 -15.33 3.67
N TYR A 132 17.10 -15.62 2.57
CA TYR A 132 17.28 -14.90 1.31
C TYR A 132 16.37 -13.68 1.27
N LEU A 133 16.95 -12.49 1.16
CA LEU A 133 16.22 -11.23 1.10
C LEU A 133 16.28 -10.67 -0.33
N LEU A 134 15.19 -10.85 -1.08
CA LEU A 134 15.01 -10.21 -2.38
C LEU A 134 14.79 -8.70 -2.20
N VAL A 135 15.75 -7.90 -2.67
CA VAL A 135 15.72 -6.45 -2.57
C VAL A 135 16.09 -5.81 -3.90
N ARG A 136 15.39 -4.72 -4.25
CA ARG A 136 15.70 -3.95 -5.45
C ARG A 136 17.09 -3.32 -5.32
N GLY A 137 18.00 -3.71 -6.20
CA GLY A 137 19.37 -3.23 -6.30
C GLY A 137 19.95 -3.53 -7.68
N THR A 138 20.88 -2.73 -8.16
CA THR A 138 21.47 -2.88 -9.51
C THR A 138 22.50 -4.01 -9.60
N ASN A 139 23.02 -4.46 -8.47
CA ASN A 139 23.98 -5.56 -8.34
C ASN A 139 24.03 -6.02 -6.88
N GLU A 140 24.77 -7.10 -6.61
CA GLU A 140 24.89 -7.69 -5.27
C GLU A 140 25.40 -6.69 -4.22
N SER A 141 26.35 -5.82 -4.57
CA SER A 141 26.88 -4.82 -3.63
C SER A 141 25.81 -3.82 -3.21
N SER A 142 24.99 -3.35 -4.16
CA SER A 142 23.85 -2.47 -3.91
C SER A 142 22.80 -3.15 -3.03
N ALA A 143 22.49 -4.42 -3.29
CA ALA A 143 21.56 -5.21 -2.48
C ALA A 143 22.08 -5.43 -1.05
N LYS A 144 23.35 -5.80 -0.88
CA LYS A 144 23.99 -5.96 0.44
C LYS A 144 23.99 -4.64 1.22
N GLN A 145 24.38 -3.54 0.58
CA GLN A 145 24.36 -2.22 1.20
C GLN A 145 22.95 -1.85 1.65
N ARG A 146 21.94 -2.11 0.81
CA ARG A 146 20.54 -1.85 1.14
C ARG A 146 20.09 -2.68 2.34
N VAL A 147 20.34 -3.99 2.37
CA VAL A 147 20.03 -4.84 3.52
C VAL A 147 20.73 -4.34 4.78
N GLN A 148 22.01 -3.93 4.69
CA GLN A 148 22.74 -3.41 5.82
C GLN A 148 22.15 -2.11 6.36
N GLN A 149 21.85 -1.14 5.50
CA GLN A 149 21.39 0.18 5.92
C GLN A 149 19.91 0.17 6.32
N GLU A 150 19.09 -0.54 5.54
CA GLU A 150 17.66 -0.55 5.72
C GLU A 150 17.23 -1.62 6.72
N VAL A 151 17.83 -2.81 6.77
CA VAL A 151 17.33 -3.88 7.66
C VAL A 151 18.18 -3.97 8.92
N ILE A 152 19.44 -4.35 8.77
CA ILE A 152 20.31 -4.78 9.88
C ILE A 152 20.80 -3.59 10.72
N GLY A 153 21.04 -2.44 10.10
CA GLY A 153 21.50 -1.21 10.75
C GLY A 153 20.43 -0.51 11.60
N THR A 154 19.19 -1.00 11.61
CA THR A 154 18.12 -0.45 12.43
C THR A 154 18.28 -0.84 13.90
N ASP A 155 17.70 -0.03 14.79
CA ASP A 155 17.65 -0.30 16.23
C ASP A 155 16.82 -1.53 16.60
N LEU A 156 15.92 -1.98 15.71
CA LEU A 156 15.21 -3.26 15.83
C LEU A 156 16.16 -4.45 16.07
N PHE A 157 17.33 -4.46 15.41
CA PHE A 157 18.35 -5.49 15.56
C PHE A 157 19.28 -5.27 16.77
N GLY A 158 18.92 -4.35 17.67
CA GLY A 158 19.71 -4.01 18.86
C GLY A 158 19.94 -5.21 19.78
N LYS A 159 18.87 -5.96 20.11
CA LYS A 159 18.96 -7.17 20.95
C LYS A 159 19.88 -8.24 20.35
N LEU A 160 19.82 -8.46 19.03
CA LEU A 160 20.71 -9.38 18.34
C LEU A 160 22.17 -8.89 18.37
N ARG A 161 22.40 -7.58 18.19
CA ARG A 161 23.75 -7.00 18.32
C ARG A 161 24.31 -7.18 19.72
N GLU A 162 23.52 -6.91 20.75
CA GLU A 162 23.92 -7.10 22.14
C GLU A 162 24.24 -8.56 22.44
N LYS A 163 23.39 -9.49 21.98
CA LYS A 163 23.56 -10.94 22.18
C LYS A 163 24.83 -11.48 21.53
N HIS A 164 25.16 -11.05 20.31
CA HIS A 164 26.28 -11.59 19.54
C HIS A 164 27.57 -10.76 19.66
N GLY A 165 27.53 -9.54 20.20
CA GLY A 165 28.71 -8.69 20.39
C GLY A 165 29.53 -8.53 19.11
N ASP A 166 30.85 -8.71 19.22
CA ASP A 166 31.80 -8.52 18.12
C ASP A 166 31.57 -9.47 16.92
N VAL A 167 30.97 -10.65 17.16
CA VAL A 167 30.68 -11.63 16.09
C VAL A 167 29.34 -11.40 15.40
N PHE A 168 28.58 -10.35 15.77
CA PHE A 168 27.29 -10.05 15.16
C PHE A 168 27.35 -9.92 13.63
N GLN A 169 28.36 -9.24 13.09
CA GLN A 169 28.47 -9.09 11.64
C GLN A 169 28.72 -10.44 10.93
N GLN A 170 29.53 -11.31 11.53
CA GLN A 170 29.77 -12.66 11.01
C GLN A 170 28.47 -13.48 11.06
N PHE A 171 27.75 -13.47 12.18
CA PHE A 171 26.45 -14.12 12.31
C PHE A 171 25.46 -13.68 11.23
N ILE A 172 25.36 -12.37 10.97
CA ILE A 172 24.48 -11.85 9.91
C ILE A 172 24.93 -12.30 8.52
N GLN A 173 26.23 -12.29 8.23
CA GLN A 173 26.76 -12.78 6.94
C GLN A 173 26.51 -14.28 6.74
N ASP A 174 26.57 -15.05 7.84
CA ASP A 174 26.32 -16.48 7.83
C ASP A 174 24.83 -16.79 7.65
N LYS A 175 23.92 -15.94 8.11
CA LYS A 175 22.47 -16.20 8.04
C LYS A 175 21.74 -15.48 6.92
N ILE A 176 22.18 -14.31 6.46
CA ILE A 176 21.43 -13.48 5.51
C ILE A 176 22.14 -13.35 4.18
N VAL A 177 21.39 -13.58 3.09
CA VAL A 177 21.86 -13.38 1.72
C VAL A 177 20.98 -12.36 1.02
N ALA A 178 21.55 -11.23 0.63
CA ALA A 178 20.86 -10.20 -0.14
C ALA A 178 20.83 -10.58 -1.64
N LEU A 179 19.65 -10.62 -2.24
CA LEU A 179 19.44 -10.93 -3.65
C LEU A 179 19.03 -9.65 -4.41
N PRO A 180 19.82 -9.20 -5.42
CA PRO A 180 19.51 -8.00 -6.20
C PRO A 180 18.45 -8.30 -7.25
N GLY A 181 17.17 -8.33 -6.84
CA GLY A 181 16.07 -8.67 -7.73
C GLY A 181 14.80 -7.90 -7.42
N ASP A 182 13.78 -8.12 -8.25
CA ASP A 182 12.48 -7.46 -8.16
C ASP A 182 11.37 -8.45 -8.53
N ILE A 183 10.31 -8.47 -7.73
CA ILE A 183 9.18 -9.40 -7.94
C ILE A 183 8.43 -9.09 -9.24
N ILE A 184 8.55 -7.86 -9.76
CA ILE A 184 7.88 -7.47 -11.00
C ILE A 184 8.56 -8.07 -12.24
N CYS A 185 9.77 -8.60 -12.10
CA CYS A 185 10.53 -9.17 -13.19
C CYS A 185 10.27 -10.68 -13.28
N ASP A 186 10.20 -11.17 -14.52
CA ASP A 186 10.32 -12.61 -14.78
C ASP A 186 11.55 -13.15 -14.05
N ASN A 187 11.44 -14.36 -13.50
CA ASN A 187 12.55 -14.99 -12.78
C ASN A 187 13.11 -14.10 -11.64
N LEU A 188 12.28 -13.22 -11.09
CA LEU A 188 12.61 -12.27 -10.01
C LEU A 188 13.77 -11.30 -10.37
N GLY A 189 14.11 -11.18 -11.66
CA GLY A 189 15.26 -10.41 -12.13
C GLY A 189 16.62 -11.04 -11.80
N LEU A 190 16.65 -12.32 -11.43
CA LEU A 190 17.86 -13.06 -11.11
C LEU A 190 18.33 -13.89 -12.32
N GLU A 191 19.63 -14.16 -12.38
CA GLU A 191 20.20 -15.04 -13.41
C GLU A 191 19.78 -16.50 -13.20
N THR A 192 19.53 -17.24 -14.29
CA THR A 192 19.06 -18.63 -14.26
C THR A 192 19.90 -19.55 -13.35
N PRO A 193 21.26 -19.56 -13.41
CA PRO A 193 22.05 -20.43 -12.53
C PRO A 193 21.84 -20.13 -11.04
N LYS A 194 21.62 -18.86 -10.70
CA LYS A 194 21.35 -18.44 -9.32
C LYS A 194 19.98 -18.93 -8.87
N LEU A 195 18.96 -18.83 -9.73
CA LEU A 195 17.62 -19.30 -9.45
C LEU A 195 17.56 -20.81 -9.26
N GLU A 196 18.22 -21.58 -10.14
CA GLU A 196 18.27 -23.04 -10.02
C GLU A 196 18.94 -23.49 -8.70
N THR A 197 19.96 -22.75 -8.25
CA THR A 197 20.59 -22.99 -6.96
C THR A 197 19.63 -22.65 -5.82
N LEU A 198 19.02 -21.46 -5.87
CA LEU A 198 18.05 -21.02 -4.87
C LEU A 198 16.87 -21.99 -4.75
N ALA A 199 16.34 -22.45 -5.87
CA ALA A 199 15.18 -23.34 -5.89
C ALA A 199 15.43 -24.67 -5.14
N LYS A 200 16.67 -25.15 -5.10
CA LYS A 200 17.04 -26.35 -4.31
C LYS A 200 17.15 -26.06 -2.82
N ASP A 201 17.45 -24.83 -2.44
CA ASP A 201 17.73 -24.41 -1.07
C ASP A 201 16.51 -23.84 -0.32
N ILE A 202 15.42 -23.52 -1.03
CA ILE A 202 14.26 -22.84 -0.45
C ILE A 202 13.23 -23.83 0.11
N ASP A 203 13.07 -23.82 1.44
CA ASP A 203 12.00 -24.54 2.14
C ASP A 203 10.70 -23.72 2.25
N ILE A 204 10.80 -22.40 2.46
CA ILE A 204 9.62 -21.54 2.72
C ILE A 204 9.74 -20.25 1.91
N ILE A 205 8.66 -19.89 1.21
CA ILE A 205 8.52 -18.58 0.55
C ILE A 205 7.52 -17.74 1.32
N VAL A 206 7.93 -16.51 1.68
CA VAL A 206 7.05 -15.54 2.36
C VAL A 206 6.91 -14.29 1.47
N ASN A 207 5.78 -14.20 0.77
CA ASN A 207 5.46 -13.07 -0.07
C ASN A 207 4.85 -11.92 0.76
N ILE A 208 5.70 -10.98 1.19
CA ILE A 208 5.30 -9.73 1.86
C ILE A 208 5.50 -8.51 0.94
N ALA A 209 6.00 -8.71 -0.28
CA ALA A 209 6.30 -7.60 -1.18
C ALA A 209 5.01 -7.05 -1.81
N ALA A 210 4.79 -5.75 -1.63
CA ALA A 210 3.59 -5.06 -2.08
C ALA A 210 3.86 -3.55 -2.23
N THR A 211 3.07 -2.88 -3.05
CA THR A 211 2.83 -1.44 -2.90
C THR A 211 1.61 -1.25 -2.01
N THR A 212 1.72 -0.44 -0.96
CA THR A 212 0.63 -0.20 0.01
C THR A 212 -0.02 1.17 -0.12
N ASN A 213 0.42 1.97 -1.09
CA ASN A 213 -0.08 3.31 -1.34
C ASN A 213 -1.47 3.26 -1.98
N PHE A 214 -2.47 3.82 -1.29
CA PHE A 214 -3.87 3.80 -1.71
C PHE A 214 -4.13 4.56 -3.02
N TYR A 215 -3.24 5.49 -3.40
CA TYR A 215 -3.32 6.28 -4.63
C TYR A 215 -2.02 6.16 -5.46
N GLU A 216 -1.55 4.93 -5.60
CA GLU A 216 -0.48 4.56 -6.53
C GLU A 216 -1.00 4.44 -7.97
N ARG A 217 -0.11 4.57 -8.96
CA ARG A 217 -0.42 4.27 -10.35
C ARG A 217 -0.92 2.84 -10.48
N TYR A 218 -1.96 2.65 -11.29
CA TYR A 218 -2.58 1.33 -11.45
C TYR A 218 -1.65 0.30 -12.08
N ASP A 219 -0.83 0.70 -13.08
CA ASP A 219 0.17 -0.18 -13.69
C ASP A 219 1.19 -0.69 -12.68
N VAL A 220 1.78 0.21 -11.89
CA VAL A 220 2.71 -0.16 -10.82
C VAL A 220 2.05 -1.07 -9.77
N SER A 221 0.79 -0.82 -9.43
CA SER A 221 0.07 -1.62 -8.43
C SER A 221 -0.24 -3.03 -8.93
N LEU A 222 -0.61 -3.19 -10.20
CA LEU A 222 -0.81 -4.50 -10.83
C LEU A 222 0.52 -5.26 -10.96
N ASP A 223 1.58 -4.59 -11.41
CA ASP A 223 2.90 -5.22 -11.58
C ASP A 223 3.40 -5.82 -10.25
N VAL A 224 3.25 -5.09 -9.15
CA VAL A 224 3.76 -5.51 -7.83
C VAL A 224 2.79 -6.47 -7.12
N ASN A 225 1.52 -6.10 -6.97
CA ASN A 225 0.58 -6.84 -6.11
C ASN A 225 -0.10 -8.02 -6.83
N VAL A 226 -0.08 -8.06 -8.16
CA VAL A 226 -0.73 -9.09 -8.98
C VAL A 226 0.35 -9.89 -9.73
N MET A 227 1.07 -9.28 -10.66
CA MET A 227 2.09 -9.98 -11.45
C MET A 227 3.25 -10.49 -10.59
N GLY A 228 3.64 -9.75 -9.56
CA GLY A 228 4.63 -10.23 -8.61
C GLY A 228 4.22 -11.49 -7.84
N VAL A 229 2.91 -11.70 -7.64
CA VAL A 229 2.40 -12.98 -7.10
C VAL A 229 2.61 -14.09 -8.12
N LYS A 230 2.28 -13.86 -9.40
CA LYS A 230 2.51 -14.82 -10.48
C LYS A 230 3.97 -15.25 -10.59
N HIS A 231 4.90 -14.30 -10.62
CA HIS A 231 6.33 -14.62 -10.74
C HIS A 231 6.85 -15.40 -9.53
N LEU A 232 6.36 -15.08 -8.32
CA LEU A 232 6.70 -15.86 -7.12
C LEU A 232 6.08 -17.26 -7.13
N CYS A 233 4.85 -17.42 -7.62
CA CYS A 233 4.26 -18.75 -7.84
C CYS A 233 5.12 -19.54 -8.84
N GLN A 234 5.52 -18.92 -9.95
CA GLN A 234 6.38 -19.56 -10.96
C GLN A 234 7.74 -19.99 -10.40
N PHE A 235 8.36 -19.17 -9.55
CA PHE A 235 9.59 -19.56 -8.85
C PHE A 235 9.35 -20.67 -7.82
N ALA A 236 8.25 -20.60 -7.07
CA ALA A 236 7.87 -21.62 -6.09
C ALA A 236 7.74 -23.02 -6.72
N GLN A 237 7.31 -23.10 -7.97
CA GLN A 237 7.19 -24.36 -8.72
C GLN A 237 8.53 -24.99 -9.10
N GLN A 238 9.58 -24.18 -9.18
CA GLN A 238 10.93 -24.67 -9.42
C GLN A 238 11.55 -25.23 -8.13
N CYS A 239 10.97 -24.90 -6.97
CA CYS A 239 11.49 -25.26 -5.66
C CYS A 239 11.06 -26.68 -5.26
N SER A 240 11.93 -27.66 -5.46
CA SER A 240 11.62 -29.07 -5.19
C SER A 240 11.44 -29.40 -3.70
N ASN A 241 12.01 -28.58 -2.82
CA ASN A 241 11.97 -28.77 -1.36
C ASN A 241 10.98 -27.81 -0.68
N LEU A 242 10.12 -27.14 -1.45
CA LEU A 242 9.21 -26.15 -0.89
C LEU A 242 8.20 -26.83 0.03
N LYS A 243 8.24 -26.43 1.29
CA LYS A 243 7.38 -26.86 2.39
C LYS A 243 6.18 -25.92 2.59
N MET A 244 6.31 -24.65 2.21
CA MET A 244 5.21 -23.69 2.34
C MET A 244 5.38 -22.47 1.44
N PHE A 245 4.25 -21.97 0.92
CA PHE A 245 4.13 -20.63 0.36
C PHE A 245 3.15 -19.78 1.19
N MET A 246 3.65 -18.71 1.81
CA MET A 246 2.83 -17.76 2.56
C MET A 246 2.63 -16.47 1.75
N HIS A 247 1.38 -16.09 1.52
CA HIS A 247 1.03 -14.79 0.93
C HIS A 247 0.47 -13.83 1.98
N VAL A 248 1.11 -12.67 2.16
CA VAL A 248 0.60 -11.61 3.03
C VAL A 248 -0.29 -10.68 2.23
N SER A 249 -1.59 -10.72 2.51
CA SER A 249 -2.63 -9.86 1.97
C SER A 249 -3.00 -8.73 2.97
N THR A 250 -4.27 -8.34 3.05
CA THR A 250 -4.82 -7.40 4.03
C THR A 250 -6.26 -7.77 4.35
N ALA A 251 -6.73 -7.56 5.59
CA ALA A 251 -8.13 -7.82 5.96
C ALA A 251 -9.12 -7.01 5.10
N TYR A 252 -8.70 -5.82 4.63
CA TYR A 252 -9.53 -4.90 3.86
C TYR A 252 -9.78 -5.29 2.39
N VAL A 253 -9.31 -6.46 1.93
CA VAL A 253 -9.72 -7.03 0.63
C VAL A 253 -11.21 -7.36 0.57
N CYS A 254 -11.92 -7.26 1.69
CA CYS A 254 -13.37 -7.36 1.80
C CYS A 254 -14.14 -6.22 1.13
N GLY A 255 -13.49 -5.10 0.77
CA GLY A 255 -14.15 -3.93 0.19
C GLY A 255 -14.95 -3.13 1.21
N ASP A 256 -16.11 -2.61 0.80
CA ASP A 256 -17.05 -1.82 1.61
C ASP A 256 -18.08 -2.67 2.36
N ARG A 257 -17.78 -3.95 2.63
CA ARG A 257 -18.67 -4.85 3.38
C ARG A 257 -18.78 -4.44 4.85
N ASP A 258 -20.01 -4.40 5.34
CA ASP A 258 -20.35 -4.14 6.74
C ASP A 258 -20.64 -5.45 7.50
N GLY A 259 -20.57 -5.40 8.83
CA GLY A 259 -20.87 -6.55 9.70
C GLY A 259 -19.70 -7.53 9.85
N LEU A 260 -19.99 -8.80 10.14
CA LEU A 260 -18.97 -9.81 10.37
C LEU A 260 -18.37 -10.31 9.04
N ILE A 261 -17.04 -10.27 8.93
CA ILE A 261 -16.30 -10.63 7.72
C ILE A 261 -15.49 -11.90 7.99
N LEU A 262 -15.91 -12.98 7.33
CA LEU A 262 -15.34 -14.31 7.50
C LEU A 262 -13.98 -14.48 6.79
N GLU A 263 -13.16 -15.39 7.31
CA GLU A 263 -11.86 -15.81 6.78
C GLU A 263 -12.00 -16.71 5.53
N ASN A 264 -12.79 -16.27 4.56
CA ASN A 264 -12.97 -16.97 3.29
C ASN A 264 -11.96 -16.48 2.23
N PRO A 265 -11.37 -17.37 1.44
CA PRO A 265 -10.61 -16.99 0.25
C PRO A 265 -11.48 -16.24 -0.75
N ILE A 266 -10.88 -15.29 -1.49
CA ILE A 266 -11.57 -14.57 -2.56
C ILE A 266 -11.51 -15.41 -3.82
N GLN A 267 -12.66 -15.80 -4.36
CA GLN A 267 -12.70 -16.66 -5.53
C GLN A 267 -12.30 -15.89 -6.80
N PRO A 268 -11.65 -16.56 -7.76
CA PRO A 268 -11.44 -16.01 -9.10
C PRO A 268 -12.74 -15.48 -9.70
N GLY A 269 -12.72 -14.27 -10.26
CA GLY A 269 -13.91 -13.64 -10.83
C GLY A 269 -14.82 -12.89 -9.84
N GLU A 270 -14.60 -13.04 -8.53
CA GLU A 270 -15.45 -12.41 -7.51
C GLU A 270 -15.36 -10.87 -7.55
N SER A 271 -16.49 -10.21 -7.35
CA SER A 271 -16.61 -8.75 -7.26
C SER A 271 -17.36 -8.38 -5.99
N ARG A 272 -17.08 -7.19 -5.43
CA ARG A 272 -17.85 -6.63 -4.30
C ARG A 272 -19.12 -5.90 -4.76
N ARG A 273 -19.31 -5.76 -6.07
CA ARG A 273 -20.57 -5.30 -6.69
C ARG A 273 -21.30 -6.47 -7.34
N GLU A 274 -22.58 -6.60 -7.02
CA GLU A 274 -23.48 -7.59 -7.60
C GLU A 274 -23.55 -7.47 -9.13
N GLY A 275 -23.64 -8.62 -9.80
CA GLY A 275 -23.74 -8.69 -11.27
C GLY A 275 -22.46 -8.35 -12.04
N ARG A 276 -21.31 -8.20 -11.36
CA ARG A 276 -20.01 -7.95 -12.01
C ARG A 276 -19.07 -9.14 -11.83
N TYR A 277 -18.27 -9.38 -12.85
CA TYR A 277 -17.24 -10.41 -12.88
C TYR A 277 -15.88 -9.73 -13.08
N LEU A 278 -14.93 -10.00 -12.19
CA LEU A 278 -13.59 -9.44 -12.26
C LEU A 278 -12.64 -10.38 -13.01
N ASP A 279 -12.36 -10.09 -14.28
CA ASP A 279 -11.33 -10.76 -15.06
C ASP A 279 -9.98 -10.05 -14.84
N VAL A 280 -9.09 -10.68 -14.07
CA VAL A 280 -7.75 -10.14 -13.74
C VAL A 280 -6.92 -9.92 -15.01
N ASP A 281 -6.98 -10.84 -15.98
CA ASP A 281 -6.26 -10.70 -17.25
C ASP A 281 -6.83 -9.56 -18.10
N ALA A 282 -8.13 -9.30 -18.04
CA ALA A 282 -8.74 -8.15 -18.72
C ALA A 282 -8.25 -6.83 -18.12
N GLU A 283 -8.08 -6.74 -16.81
CA GLU A 283 -7.52 -5.54 -16.17
C GLU A 283 -6.05 -5.31 -16.56
N LEU A 284 -5.24 -6.37 -16.62
CA LEU A 284 -3.86 -6.28 -17.10
C LEU A 284 -3.78 -5.79 -18.55
N ARG A 285 -4.66 -6.31 -19.42
CA ARG A 285 -4.77 -5.84 -20.83
C ARG A 285 -5.21 -4.39 -20.91
N LEU A 286 -6.23 -4.00 -20.14
CA LEU A 286 -6.75 -2.63 -20.09
C LEU A 286 -5.63 -1.62 -19.77
N VAL A 287 -4.81 -1.91 -18.77
CA VAL A 287 -3.73 -1.02 -18.36
C VAL A 287 -2.61 -0.97 -19.40
N SER A 288 -2.25 -2.11 -20.00
CA SER A 288 -1.27 -2.16 -21.08
C SER A 288 -1.71 -1.32 -22.29
N GLU A 289 -2.99 -1.39 -22.67
CA GLU A 289 -3.57 -0.59 -23.75
C GLU A 289 -3.61 0.90 -23.40
N ALA A 290 -4.12 1.25 -22.22
CA ALA A 290 -4.17 2.65 -21.76
C ALA A 290 -2.78 3.30 -21.71
N LYS A 291 -1.74 2.54 -21.31
CA LYS A 291 -0.36 3.01 -21.30
C LYS A 291 0.18 3.27 -22.71
N LYS A 292 -0.13 2.40 -23.66
CA LYS A 292 0.27 2.58 -25.08
C LYS A 292 -0.40 3.81 -25.69
N GLU A 293 -1.69 4.03 -25.42
CA GLU A 293 -2.41 5.22 -25.92
C GLU A 293 -1.82 6.51 -25.35
N LEU A 294 -1.54 6.57 -24.04
CA LEU A 294 -0.92 7.74 -23.41
C LEU A 294 0.49 8.05 -23.95
N MET A 295 1.23 7.04 -24.42
CA MET A 295 2.53 7.23 -25.06
C MET A 295 2.44 7.77 -26.49
N ALA A 296 1.32 7.53 -27.19
CA ALA A 296 1.14 7.96 -28.58
C ALA A 296 0.72 9.43 -28.71
N ASP A 297 0.01 9.99 -27.73
CA ASP A 297 -0.67 11.30 -27.84
C ASP A 297 0.14 12.52 -27.35
N ALA A 298 1.39 12.38 -26.88
CA ALA A 298 2.04 13.46 -26.12
C ALA A 298 3.51 13.78 -26.49
N SER A 299 3.91 15.03 -26.22
CA SER A 299 5.29 15.51 -26.24
C SER A 299 6.03 15.13 -24.94
N ARG A 300 7.33 14.81 -25.00
CA ARG A 300 8.08 14.01 -24.00
C ARG A 300 8.05 14.48 -22.53
N HIS A 301 7.85 15.78 -22.23
CA HIS A 301 8.01 16.31 -20.86
C HIS A 301 6.69 16.45 -20.09
N GLU A 302 5.58 16.80 -20.75
CA GLU A 302 4.24 16.82 -20.13
C GLU A 302 3.66 15.41 -19.93
N LEU A 303 4.19 14.44 -20.70
CA LEU A 303 3.79 13.04 -20.74
C LEU A 303 3.79 12.36 -19.36
N LYS A 304 4.89 12.49 -18.60
CA LYS A 304 5.09 11.70 -17.36
C LYS A 304 4.13 12.09 -16.23
N THR A 305 3.81 13.38 -16.12
CA THR A 305 2.90 13.87 -15.07
C THR A 305 1.45 13.53 -15.41
N THR A 306 1.05 13.72 -16.67
CA THR A 306 -0.29 13.39 -17.17
C THR A 306 -0.55 11.89 -17.10
N GLU A 307 0.40 11.07 -17.54
CA GLU A 307 0.31 9.60 -17.45
C GLU A 307 0.18 9.13 -16.00
N THR A 308 1.01 9.68 -15.09
CA THR A 308 0.94 9.32 -13.66
C THR A 308 -0.43 9.63 -13.06
N LYS A 309 -0.99 10.81 -13.36
CA LYS A 309 -2.32 11.19 -12.88
C LYS A 309 -3.42 10.30 -13.49
N ALA A 310 -3.36 10.05 -14.80
CA ALA A 310 -4.31 9.19 -15.49
C ALA A 310 -4.31 7.76 -14.94
N MET A 311 -3.13 7.19 -14.67
CA MET A 311 -3.00 5.83 -14.12
C MET A 311 -3.48 5.73 -12.67
N LYS A 312 -3.26 6.77 -11.84
CA LYS A 312 -3.80 6.81 -10.48
C LYS A 312 -5.32 6.88 -10.48
N GLU A 313 -5.87 7.73 -11.34
CA GLU A 313 -7.32 7.89 -11.48
C GLU A 313 -7.98 6.62 -12.04
N LEU A 314 -7.38 5.99 -13.05
CA LEU A 314 -7.87 4.72 -13.60
C LEU A 314 -7.95 3.64 -12.51
N GLY A 315 -6.90 3.47 -11.70
CA GLY A 315 -6.90 2.47 -10.62
C GLY A 315 -8.02 2.70 -9.60
N LEU A 316 -8.22 3.95 -9.19
CA LEU A 316 -9.29 4.30 -8.25
C LEU A 316 -10.68 4.07 -8.86
N GLN A 317 -10.85 4.37 -10.15
CA GLN A 317 -12.10 4.12 -10.88
C GLN A 317 -12.39 2.62 -11.01
N ARG A 318 -11.39 1.81 -11.36
CA ARG A 318 -11.55 0.35 -11.46
C ARG A 318 -11.84 -0.28 -10.10
N ALA A 319 -11.14 0.13 -9.05
CA ALA A 319 -11.42 -0.32 -7.69
C ALA A 319 -12.89 -0.06 -7.32
N ARG A 320 -13.37 1.17 -7.47
CA ARG A 320 -14.77 1.54 -7.16
C ARG A 320 -15.77 0.82 -8.06
N HIS A 321 -15.41 0.60 -9.32
CA HIS A 321 -16.20 -0.17 -10.27
C HIS A 321 -16.43 -1.59 -9.75
N PHE A 322 -15.46 -2.26 -9.16
CA PHE A 322 -15.69 -3.61 -8.62
C PHE A 322 -16.03 -3.64 -7.12
N GLY A 323 -16.20 -2.46 -6.48
CA GLY A 323 -16.65 -2.33 -5.09
C GLY A 323 -15.53 -2.35 -4.05
N TRP A 324 -14.30 -2.09 -4.47
CA TRP A 324 -13.18 -1.80 -3.58
C TRP A 324 -13.00 -0.30 -3.40
N SER A 325 -12.54 0.11 -2.22
CA SER A 325 -12.42 1.52 -1.84
C SER A 325 -11.27 2.24 -2.54
N ASN A 326 -10.15 1.54 -2.80
CA ASN A 326 -8.96 2.09 -3.44
C ASN A 326 -8.16 1.04 -4.21
N THR A 327 -7.17 1.50 -4.97
CA THR A 327 -6.30 0.68 -5.83
C THR A 327 -5.51 -0.37 -5.05
N TYR A 328 -5.09 -0.06 -3.82
CA TYR A 328 -4.30 -0.99 -2.99
C TYR A 328 -5.12 -2.23 -2.62
N VAL A 329 -6.25 -2.07 -1.94
CA VAL A 329 -7.07 -3.23 -1.52
C VAL A 329 -7.60 -4.01 -2.71
N PHE A 330 -7.87 -3.32 -3.81
CA PHE A 330 -8.32 -3.94 -5.06
C PHE A 330 -7.24 -4.84 -5.68
N THR A 331 -6.00 -4.34 -5.79
CA THR A 331 -4.89 -5.12 -6.35
C THR A 331 -4.43 -6.23 -5.42
N LYS A 332 -4.58 -6.08 -4.09
CA LYS A 332 -4.37 -7.18 -3.14
C LYS A 332 -5.42 -8.29 -3.29
N ALA A 333 -6.69 -7.93 -3.52
CA ALA A 333 -7.72 -8.91 -3.82
C ALA A 333 -7.44 -9.66 -5.14
N MET A 334 -7.03 -8.96 -6.20
CA MET A 334 -6.62 -9.60 -7.46
C MET A 334 -5.38 -10.50 -7.29
N GLY A 335 -4.43 -10.11 -6.43
CA GLY A 335 -3.29 -10.96 -6.10
C GLY A 335 -3.69 -12.27 -5.42
N GLU A 336 -4.70 -12.25 -4.54
CA GLU A 336 -5.27 -13.48 -3.97
C GLU A 336 -5.98 -14.34 -5.02
N MET A 337 -6.78 -13.74 -5.90
CA MET A 337 -7.46 -14.47 -6.98
C MET A 337 -6.46 -15.16 -7.89
N LEU A 338 -5.41 -14.44 -8.31
CA LEU A 338 -4.36 -14.98 -9.16
C LEU A 338 -3.58 -16.12 -8.48
N LEU A 339 -3.34 -15.99 -7.17
CA LEU A 339 -2.76 -17.07 -6.37
C LEU A 339 -3.64 -18.33 -6.43
N LEU A 340 -4.95 -18.19 -6.23
CA LEU A 340 -5.88 -19.33 -6.31
C LEU A 340 -5.99 -19.91 -7.72
N GLU A 341 -5.99 -19.08 -8.77
CA GLU A 341 -5.99 -19.55 -10.17
C GLU A 341 -4.73 -20.38 -10.46
N GLU A 342 -3.55 -19.88 -10.07
CA GLU A 342 -2.30 -20.63 -10.22
C GLU A 342 -2.31 -21.94 -9.43
N LEU A 343 -3.00 -22.00 -8.28
CA LEU A 343 -3.19 -23.24 -7.53
C LEU A 343 -4.13 -24.22 -8.24
N GLN A 344 -5.25 -23.74 -8.77
CA GLN A 344 -6.26 -24.57 -9.44
C GLN A 344 -5.73 -25.20 -10.74
N LEU A 345 -4.94 -24.45 -11.52
CA LEU A 345 -4.42 -24.92 -12.81
C LEU A 345 -3.50 -26.15 -12.71
N ARG A 346 -2.97 -26.46 -11.52
CA ARG A 346 -1.87 -27.42 -11.34
C ARG A 346 -2.27 -28.73 -10.66
N GLY A 347 -3.50 -28.81 -10.12
CA GLY A 347 -3.89 -29.93 -9.27
C GLY A 347 -3.17 -29.92 -7.92
N THR A 348 -3.66 -30.73 -6.97
CA THR A 348 -3.32 -30.62 -5.55
C THR A 348 -2.26 -31.61 -5.07
N THR A 349 -1.78 -32.51 -5.93
CA THR A 349 -1.06 -33.71 -5.49
C THR A 349 0.43 -33.50 -5.21
N ASP A 350 1.06 -32.43 -5.68
CA ASP A 350 2.51 -32.16 -5.50
C ASP A 350 2.84 -30.69 -5.12
N MET A 351 1.87 -29.92 -4.60
CA MET A 351 2.14 -28.53 -4.21
C MET A 351 2.38 -28.35 -2.71
N ALA A 352 3.31 -27.45 -2.40
CA ALA A 352 3.53 -26.97 -1.04
C ALA A 352 2.25 -26.30 -0.50
N PRO A 353 1.91 -26.51 0.78
CA PRO A 353 0.86 -25.78 1.48
C PRO A 353 0.91 -24.27 1.24
N VAL A 354 -0.24 -23.69 0.91
CA VAL A 354 -0.39 -22.24 0.75
C VAL A 354 -1.19 -21.66 1.91
N VAL A 355 -0.70 -20.56 2.48
CA VAL A 355 -1.36 -19.84 3.57
C VAL A 355 -1.55 -18.38 3.18
N ILE A 356 -2.74 -17.82 3.41
CA ILE A 356 -3.02 -16.39 3.19
C ILE A 356 -3.14 -15.69 4.55
N MET A 357 -2.24 -14.75 4.82
CA MET A 357 -2.25 -13.91 6.02
C MET A 357 -2.84 -12.54 5.70
N ARG A 358 -3.94 -12.15 6.35
CA ARG A 358 -4.64 -10.87 6.16
C ARG A 358 -4.56 -10.02 7.43
N PRO A 359 -3.47 -9.26 7.64
CA PRO A 359 -3.41 -8.29 8.73
C PRO A 359 -4.35 -7.08 8.49
N SER A 360 -4.83 -6.47 9.57
CA SER A 360 -5.47 -5.15 9.56
C SER A 360 -4.44 -4.01 9.60
N ILE A 361 -4.76 -2.87 10.23
CA ILE A 361 -3.84 -1.72 10.30
C ILE A 361 -2.71 -2.06 11.27
N ILE A 362 -1.52 -2.30 10.73
CA ILE A 362 -0.36 -2.66 11.54
C ILE A 362 0.20 -1.42 12.25
N THR A 363 0.22 -1.46 13.58
CA THR A 363 0.76 -0.42 14.45
C THR A 363 2.17 -0.81 14.95
N SER A 364 2.76 0.01 15.84
CA SER A 364 4.08 -0.27 16.38
C SER A 364 4.16 -1.59 17.14
N VAL A 365 5.36 -2.15 17.27
CA VAL A 365 5.61 -3.33 18.11
C VAL A 365 5.09 -3.09 19.53
N LEU A 366 4.33 -4.05 20.06
CA LEU A 366 3.82 -4.01 21.44
C LEU A 366 4.92 -4.34 22.43
N ALA A 367 5.57 -5.50 22.27
CA ALA A 367 6.52 -6.01 23.24
C ALA A 367 7.89 -6.32 22.61
N ASP A 368 7.91 -7.06 21.51
CA ASP A 368 9.11 -7.83 21.13
C ASP A 368 9.52 -7.58 19.67
N PRO A 369 10.80 -7.29 19.35
CA PRO A 369 11.95 -7.15 20.24
C PRO A 369 12.07 -5.76 20.89
N LEU A 370 11.38 -4.74 20.37
CA LEU A 370 11.56 -3.34 20.76
C LEU A 370 10.21 -2.61 20.80
N PRO A 371 9.61 -2.40 21.99
CA PRO A 371 8.33 -1.72 22.13
C PRO A 371 8.32 -0.34 21.45
N GLY A 372 7.23 -0.01 20.78
CA GLY A 372 7.04 1.25 20.08
C GLY A 372 7.80 1.35 18.76
N TRP A 373 8.63 0.35 18.41
CA TRP A 373 9.33 0.35 17.12
C TRP A 373 8.34 0.26 15.96
N MET A 374 8.55 1.12 14.96
CA MET A 374 7.77 1.16 13.75
C MET A 374 8.55 1.83 12.64
N GLN A 375 8.09 1.65 11.41
CA GLN A 375 8.68 2.31 10.26
C GLN A 375 7.63 2.65 9.21
N GLY A 376 7.78 3.83 8.63
CA GLY A 376 6.80 4.37 7.69
C GLY A 376 5.62 4.98 8.44
N THR A 377 4.81 5.73 7.72
CA THR A 377 3.65 6.41 8.28
C THR A 377 2.39 5.73 7.76
N ARG A 378 1.54 5.25 8.65
CA ARG A 378 0.20 4.74 8.36
C ARG A 378 -0.86 5.83 8.55
N THR A 379 -2.11 5.52 8.21
CA THR A 379 -3.24 6.46 8.34
C THR A 379 -3.40 6.97 9.76
N ILE A 380 -3.37 6.05 10.73
CA ILE A 380 -3.48 6.37 12.16
C ILE A 380 -2.30 7.23 12.64
N ASP A 381 -1.08 6.94 12.18
CA ASP A 381 0.11 7.71 12.54
C ASP A 381 0.03 9.14 11.98
N THR A 382 -0.52 9.31 10.78
CA THR A 382 -0.72 10.63 10.17
C THR A 382 -1.68 11.48 11.00
N LEU A 383 -2.73 10.87 11.56
CA LEU A 383 -3.63 11.52 12.51
C LEU A 383 -2.89 11.95 13.78
N ILE A 384 -2.10 11.04 14.38
CA ILE A 384 -1.30 11.32 15.58
C ILE A 384 -0.29 12.45 15.31
N ILE A 385 0.43 12.40 14.18
CA ILE A 385 1.42 13.43 13.79
C ILE A 385 0.74 14.78 13.56
N GLY A 386 -0.40 14.79 12.86
CA GLY A 386 -1.15 16.01 12.59
C GLY A 386 -1.72 16.64 13.86
N TYR A 387 -2.18 15.81 14.80
CA TYR A 387 -2.58 16.22 16.14
C TYR A 387 -1.38 16.74 16.95
N ALA A 388 -0.26 16.01 16.99
CA ALA A 388 0.96 16.42 17.69
C ALA A 388 1.52 17.77 17.18
N LYS A 389 1.40 18.05 15.88
CA LYS A 389 1.82 19.31 15.26
C LYS A 389 0.76 20.42 15.35
N GLN A 390 -0.44 20.10 15.84
CA GLN A 390 -1.61 21.01 15.86
C GLN A 390 -1.94 21.58 14.46
N ASN A 391 -1.68 20.77 13.42
CA ASN A 391 -2.00 21.10 12.03
C ASN A 391 -3.37 20.55 11.60
N LEU A 392 -3.99 19.71 12.42
CA LEU A 392 -5.34 19.17 12.22
C LEU A 392 -6.29 19.77 13.25
N SER A 393 -7.21 20.61 12.79
CA SER A 393 -8.29 21.17 13.61
C SER A 393 -9.55 20.30 13.58
N CYS A 394 -9.71 19.46 12.56
CA CYS A 394 -10.82 18.53 12.44
C CYS A 394 -10.44 17.27 11.66
N PHE A 395 -11.24 16.22 11.84
CA PHE A 395 -11.05 14.95 11.17
C PHE A 395 -12.40 14.25 10.87
N LEU A 396 -12.45 13.51 9.76
CA LEU A 396 -13.56 12.62 9.44
C LEU A 396 -13.32 11.28 10.14
N ALA A 397 -14.01 11.07 11.26
CA ALA A 397 -14.09 9.79 11.95
C ALA A 397 -15.31 9.82 12.87
N ASP A 398 -15.93 8.67 13.04
CA ASP A 398 -16.88 8.43 14.11
C ASP A 398 -16.12 7.83 15.31
N LEU A 399 -16.09 8.56 16.42
CA LEU A 399 -15.36 8.15 17.62
C LEU A 399 -15.89 6.86 18.24
N GLY A 400 -17.14 6.46 17.93
CA GLY A 400 -17.75 5.22 18.38
C GLY A 400 -17.43 4.01 17.50
N LEU A 401 -16.85 4.20 16.31
CA LEU A 401 -16.49 3.09 15.44
C LEU A 401 -15.21 2.39 15.89
N VAL A 402 -15.20 1.07 15.70
CA VAL A 402 -14.04 0.21 15.93
C VAL A 402 -13.00 0.48 14.86
N MET A 403 -11.78 0.74 15.31
CA MET A 403 -10.60 0.90 14.50
C MET A 403 -9.80 -0.40 14.57
N ASP A 404 -9.82 -1.22 13.52
CA ASP A 404 -9.09 -2.48 13.53
C ASP A 404 -7.59 -2.27 13.32
N VAL A 405 -6.85 -2.42 14.42
CA VAL A 405 -5.39 -2.31 14.50
C VAL A 405 -4.77 -3.57 15.09
N ILE A 406 -3.53 -3.86 14.71
CA ILE A 406 -2.77 -5.00 15.22
C ILE A 406 -1.29 -4.62 15.42
N PRO A 407 -0.66 -4.92 16.57
CA PRO A 407 0.77 -4.71 16.75
C PRO A 407 1.62 -5.55 15.78
N GLY A 408 2.71 -4.96 15.26
CA GLY A 408 3.55 -5.60 14.24
C GLY A 408 4.25 -6.90 14.69
N ASP A 409 4.52 -7.06 15.99
CA ASP A 409 5.07 -8.27 16.58
C ASP A 409 4.06 -9.41 16.65
N MET A 410 2.78 -9.12 16.91
CA MET A 410 1.72 -10.12 16.82
C MET A 410 1.55 -10.64 15.39
N VAL A 411 1.70 -9.77 14.38
CA VAL A 411 1.70 -10.21 12.98
C VAL A 411 2.87 -11.14 12.68
N ALA A 412 4.09 -10.80 13.13
CA ALA A 412 5.24 -11.67 12.95
C ALA A 412 5.07 -13.02 13.69
N ASN A 413 4.52 -13.00 14.92
CA ASN A 413 4.26 -14.21 15.69
C ASN A 413 3.20 -15.10 15.02
N ALA A 414 2.11 -14.52 14.50
CA ALA A 414 1.10 -15.27 13.76
C ALA A 414 1.67 -15.91 12.48
N MET A 415 2.57 -15.20 11.77
CA MET A 415 3.27 -15.76 10.61
C MET A 415 4.18 -16.92 11.01
N MET A 416 4.96 -16.79 12.09
CA MET A 416 5.80 -17.88 12.61
C MET A 416 4.95 -19.09 13.01
N ALA A 417 3.85 -18.88 13.71
CA ALA A 417 2.90 -19.92 14.09
C ALA A 417 2.31 -20.63 12.86
N ALA A 418 1.92 -19.88 11.82
CA ALA A 418 1.43 -20.46 10.58
C ALA A 418 2.52 -21.29 9.88
N MET A 419 3.78 -20.82 9.86
CA MET A 419 4.91 -21.60 9.30
C MET A 419 5.05 -22.94 10.01
N VAL A 420 5.07 -22.94 11.34
CA VAL A 420 5.18 -24.17 12.16
C VAL A 420 3.99 -25.09 11.97
N ALA A 421 2.78 -24.54 11.82
CA ALA A 421 1.57 -25.33 11.67
C ALA A 421 1.51 -26.03 10.32
N HIS A 422 1.83 -25.35 9.21
CA HIS A 422 1.56 -25.89 7.86
C HIS A 422 2.79 -26.40 7.11
N SER A 423 4.03 -26.19 7.56
CA SER A 423 5.23 -26.58 6.77
C SER A 423 5.42 -28.08 6.58
N GLU A 424 4.73 -28.89 7.38
CA GLU A 424 4.80 -30.36 7.30
C GLU A 424 3.43 -30.98 6.97
N GLU A 425 2.43 -30.15 6.65
CA GLU A 425 1.09 -30.61 6.32
C GLU A 425 0.91 -30.79 4.80
N ALA A 426 -0.14 -31.50 4.40
CA ALA A 426 -0.55 -31.57 3.01
C ALA A 426 -1.23 -30.25 2.60
N ALA A 427 -1.17 -29.91 1.30
CA ALA A 427 -1.84 -28.70 0.81
C ALA A 427 -3.36 -28.77 1.00
N ALA A 428 -3.89 -27.80 1.77
CA ALA A 428 -5.32 -27.64 1.96
C ALA A 428 -5.98 -26.92 0.77
N VAL A 429 -7.17 -27.37 0.37
CA VAL A 429 -8.00 -26.70 -0.65
C VAL A 429 -9.41 -26.47 -0.11
N PRO A 430 -9.85 -25.20 0.02
CA PRO A 430 -9.08 -23.98 -0.22
C PRO A 430 -7.94 -23.76 0.79
N PRO A 431 -6.94 -22.91 0.48
CA PRO A 431 -5.88 -22.59 1.43
C PRO A 431 -6.44 -21.90 2.68
N PRO A 432 -5.88 -22.16 3.87
CA PRO A 432 -6.25 -21.46 5.09
C PRO A 432 -5.99 -19.96 4.96
N VAL A 433 -6.97 -19.18 5.42
CA VAL A 433 -6.91 -17.72 5.51
C VAL A 433 -6.95 -17.33 6.98
N TYR A 434 -6.07 -16.40 7.36
CA TYR A 434 -5.96 -15.89 8.72
C TYR A 434 -6.15 -14.37 8.75
N HIS A 435 -7.20 -13.88 9.38
CA HIS A 435 -7.37 -12.47 9.72
C HIS A 435 -6.56 -12.14 10.96
N VAL A 436 -5.37 -11.56 10.79
CA VAL A 436 -4.55 -11.07 11.91
C VAL A 436 -5.04 -9.69 12.33
N THR A 437 -6.09 -9.70 13.16
CA THR A 437 -6.92 -8.53 13.45
C THR A 437 -7.31 -8.49 14.92
N SER A 438 -7.94 -7.41 15.37
CA SER A 438 -8.40 -7.26 16.75
C SER A 438 -9.89 -6.98 16.93
N SER A 439 -10.61 -6.55 15.88
CA SER A 439 -11.96 -5.99 16.02
C SER A 439 -12.97 -6.93 16.66
N LEU A 440 -12.88 -8.25 16.44
CA LEU A 440 -13.85 -9.19 17.02
C LEU A 440 -13.53 -9.52 18.48
N ARG A 441 -12.26 -9.81 18.79
CA ARG A 441 -11.84 -10.33 20.09
C ARG A 441 -11.51 -9.28 21.14
N ASN A 442 -10.90 -8.18 20.72
CA ASN A 442 -10.50 -7.08 21.59
C ASN A 442 -10.67 -5.74 20.85
N PRO A 443 -11.92 -5.31 20.57
CA PRO A 443 -12.19 -4.10 19.79
C PRO A 443 -11.64 -2.86 20.48
N VAL A 444 -11.15 -1.92 19.66
CA VAL A 444 -10.75 -0.59 20.10
C VAL A 444 -11.39 0.48 19.23
N THR A 445 -11.95 1.51 19.85
CA THR A 445 -12.62 2.59 19.14
C THR A 445 -11.70 3.78 18.90
N TYR A 446 -12.07 4.64 17.95
CA TYR A 446 -11.36 5.91 17.72
C TYR A 446 -11.35 6.84 18.95
N SER A 447 -12.34 6.74 19.84
CA SER A 447 -12.36 7.48 21.11
C SER A 447 -11.17 7.13 22.01
N VAL A 448 -10.80 5.85 22.13
CA VAL A 448 -9.66 5.41 22.96
C VAL A 448 -8.36 6.03 22.45
N LEU A 449 -8.15 6.04 21.14
CA LEU A 449 -6.98 6.68 20.53
C LEU A 449 -6.97 8.19 20.80
N TYR A 450 -8.11 8.86 20.61
CA TYR A 450 -8.19 10.31 20.82
C TYR A 450 -7.93 10.70 22.28
N GLU A 451 -8.53 9.99 23.23
CA GLU A 451 -8.30 10.24 24.66
C GLU A 451 -6.86 9.90 25.09
N SER A 452 -6.27 8.83 24.54
CA SER A 452 -4.85 8.51 24.72
C SER A 452 -3.95 9.63 24.22
N GLY A 453 -4.28 10.19 23.05
CA GLY A 453 -3.64 11.40 22.52
C GLY A 453 -3.74 12.58 23.48
N ARG A 454 -4.94 12.88 23.98
CA ARG A 454 -5.15 13.96 24.96
C ARG A 454 -4.31 13.73 26.22
N ARG A 455 -4.37 12.55 26.82
CA ARG A 455 -3.59 12.21 28.03
C ARG A 455 -2.08 12.28 27.82
N HIS A 456 -1.60 11.98 26.62
CA HIS A 456 -0.18 12.12 26.29
C HIS A 456 0.23 13.59 26.10
N PHE A 457 -0.51 14.35 25.27
CA PHE A 457 -0.09 15.67 24.78
C PHE A 457 -0.51 16.86 25.65
N TYR A 458 -1.53 16.75 26.50
CA TYR A 458 -1.88 17.84 27.44
C TYR A 458 -0.81 18.06 28.53
N PRO A 459 -0.32 17.01 29.23
CA PRO A 459 0.75 17.18 30.21
C PRO A 459 2.13 17.38 29.55
N ASN A 460 2.31 16.92 28.31
CA ASN A 460 3.56 17.04 27.55
C ASN A 460 3.34 17.82 26.23
N PRO A 461 2.99 19.12 26.29
CA PRO A 461 2.74 19.88 25.08
C PRO A 461 4.03 19.98 24.25
N ARG A 462 3.87 19.90 22.93
CA ARG A 462 5.02 19.91 22.01
C ARG A 462 5.68 21.29 22.02
N VAL A 463 7.00 21.30 21.86
CA VAL A 463 7.77 22.54 21.70
C VAL A 463 8.13 22.70 20.22
N GLY A 464 7.84 23.87 19.68
CA GLY A 464 8.21 24.26 18.32
C GLY A 464 9.72 24.41 18.15
N LYS A 465 10.19 24.54 16.91
CA LYS A 465 11.62 24.75 16.61
C LYS A 465 12.16 26.06 17.21
N ASP A 466 11.28 27.00 17.50
CA ASP A 466 11.55 28.30 18.12
C ASP A 466 11.52 28.25 19.66
N GLY A 467 11.38 27.05 20.26
CA GLY A 467 11.32 26.88 21.71
C GLY A 467 9.95 27.22 22.31
N LYS A 468 8.95 27.60 21.51
CA LYS A 468 7.61 27.94 22.02
C LYS A 468 6.77 26.70 22.22
N VAL A 469 6.01 26.68 23.32
CA VAL A 469 5.02 25.65 23.59
C VAL A 469 3.88 25.77 22.57
N ILE A 470 3.57 24.66 21.90
CA ILE A 470 2.42 24.50 21.01
C ILE A 470 1.29 23.94 21.90
N PRO A 471 0.27 24.75 22.24
CA PRO A 471 -0.79 24.29 23.11
C PRO A 471 -1.63 23.23 22.39
N THR A 472 -1.87 22.11 23.08
CA THR A 472 -2.75 21.04 22.59
C THR A 472 -4.19 21.53 22.60
N ARG A 473 -4.85 21.54 21.44
CA ARG A 473 -6.26 21.91 21.29
C ARG A 473 -7.13 20.68 21.06
N GLU A 474 -8.42 20.84 21.32
CA GLU A 474 -9.40 19.82 20.97
C GLU A 474 -9.59 19.76 19.45
N MET A 475 -9.79 18.55 18.94
CA MET A 475 -10.06 18.31 17.53
C MET A 475 -11.55 18.06 17.32
N ARG A 476 -12.12 18.66 16.26
CA ARG A 476 -13.52 18.40 15.89
C ARG A 476 -13.63 17.14 15.03
N PHE A 477 -14.49 16.22 15.42
CA PHE A 477 -14.76 15.01 14.65
C PHE A 477 -16.09 15.11 13.90
N PHE A 478 -16.12 14.56 12.70
CA PHE A 478 -17.31 14.46 11.87
C PHE A 478 -17.62 12.98 11.62
N PRO A 479 -18.73 12.43 12.12
CA PRO A 479 -19.06 11.01 11.98
C PRO A 479 -19.56 10.63 10.58
N THR A 480 -19.88 11.60 9.72
CA THR A 480 -20.35 11.34 8.36
C THR A 480 -19.67 12.22 7.33
N VAL A 481 -19.49 11.69 6.12
CA VAL A 481 -18.93 12.42 4.97
C VAL A 481 -19.78 13.67 4.68
N ALA A 482 -21.10 13.57 4.75
CA ALA A 482 -22.00 14.70 4.50
C ALA A 482 -21.76 15.88 5.45
N GLN A 483 -21.66 15.61 6.77
CA GLN A 483 -21.39 16.65 7.76
C GLN A 483 -20.00 17.27 7.59
N PHE A 484 -18.99 16.44 7.30
CA PHE A 484 -17.64 16.93 7.01
C PHE A 484 -17.62 17.83 5.76
N HIS A 485 -18.26 17.41 4.66
CA HIS A 485 -18.34 18.19 3.44
C HIS A 485 -19.09 19.51 3.64
N LEU A 486 -20.18 19.52 4.41
CA LEU A 486 -20.91 20.75 4.74
C LEU A 486 -20.01 21.72 5.52
N TYR A 487 -19.31 21.23 6.54
CA TYR A 487 -18.36 22.04 7.30
C TYR A 487 -17.23 22.59 6.41
N MET A 488 -16.63 21.75 5.56
CA MET A 488 -15.58 22.15 4.63
C MET A 488 -16.06 23.19 3.62
N MET A 489 -17.30 23.04 3.16
CA MET A 489 -17.93 23.96 2.23
C MET A 489 -18.13 25.35 2.87
N LEU A 490 -18.73 25.40 4.06
CA LEU A 490 -19.00 26.65 4.75
C LEU A 490 -17.73 27.36 5.25
N THR A 491 -16.79 26.59 5.80
CA THR A 491 -15.61 27.14 6.49
C THR A 491 -14.47 27.48 5.53
N PHE A 492 -14.32 26.72 4.44
CA PHE A 492 -13.17 26.87 3.54
C PHE A 492 -13.56 27.14 2.09
N LYS A 493 -14.52 26.40 1.52
CA LYS A 493 -14.86 26.56 0.10
C LYS A 493 -15.52 27.90 -0.20
N LEU A 494 -16.56 28.29 0.54
CA LEU A 494 -17.25 29.57 0.31
C LEU A 494 -16.31 30.78 0.47
N PRO A 495 -15.51 30.92 1.54
CA PRO A 495 -14.51 31.98 1.62
C PRO A 495 -13.47 31.95 0.49
N LEU A 496 -13.10 30.76 0.03
CA LEU A 496 -12.16 30.59 -1.08
C LEU A 496 -12.75 31.06 -2.43
N GLU A 497 -14.04 30.80 -2.68
CA GLU A 497 -14.74 31.32 -3.87
C GLU A 497 -14.92 32.85 -3.79
N ILE A 498 -15.17 33.41 -2.60
CA ILE A 498 -15.18 34.86 -2.39
C ILE A 498 -13.80 35.45 -2.70
N LEU A 499 -12.72 34.82 -2.21
CA LEU A 499 -11.35 35.22 -2.53
C LEU A 499 -11.06 35.11 -4.03
N HIS A 500 -11.60 34.09 -4.71
CA HIS A 500 -11.49 33.95 -6.16
C HIS A 500 -12.12 35.14 -6.89
N LEU A 501 -13.34 35.53 -6.50
CA LEU A 501 -14.03 36.69 -7.07
C LEU A 501 -13.26 37.98 -6.82
N VAL A 502 -12.80 38.22 -5.59
CA VAL A 502 -11.97 39.39 -5.24
C VAL A 502 -10.67 39.40 -6.05
N ASN A 503 -10.05 38.23 -6.25
CA ASN A 503 -8.86 38.11 -7.07
C ASN A 503 -9.12 38.50 -8.53
N LEU A 504 -10.25 38.09 -9.11
CA LEU A 504 -10.64 38.50 -10.47
C LEU A 504 -10.90 40.00 -10.55
N LEU A 505 -11.62 40.57 -9.58
CA LEU A 505 -11.90 42.01 -9.50
C LEU A 505 -10.65 42.87 -9.34
N LEU A 506 -9.62 42.34 -8.66
CA LEU A 506 -8.34 43.03 -8.43
C LEU A 506 -7.24 42.56 -9.39
N CYS A 507 -7.60 42.17 -10.61
CA CYS A 507 -6.68 41.82 -11.69
C CYS A 507 -5.59 40.81 -11.30
N GLY A 508 -5.91 39.84 -10.45
CA GLY A 508 -5.02 38.75 -10.08
C GLY A 508 -4.10 39.02 -8.88
N LEU A 509 -4.29 40.10 -8.13
CA LEU A 509 -3.46 40.47 -6.96
C LEU A 509 -3.27 39.33 -5.94
N PHE A 510 -4.30 38.51 -5.73
CA PHE A 510 -4.31 37.40 -4.77
C PHE A 510 -4.12 36.02 -5.43
N SER A 511 -3.73 35.94 -6.71
CA SER A 511 -3.73 34.68 -7.46
C SER A 511 -2.85 33.61 -6.80
N ARG A 512 -1.69 34.01 -6.25
CA ARG A 512 -0.79 33.09 -5.52
C ARG A 512 -1.46 32.52 -4.27
N LEU A 513 -2.12 33.38 -3.48
CA LEU A 513 -2.81 32.98 -2.25
C LEU A 513 -4.00 32.05 -2.57
N TYR A 514 -4.85 32.45 -3.51
CA TYR A 514 -5.98 31.63 -3.96
C TYR A 514 -5.52 30.25 -4.46
N ASN A 515 -4.52 30.21 -5.34
CA ASN A 515 -4.02 28.95 -5.90
C ASN A 515 -3.44 28.02 -4.82
N ASP A 516 -2.71 28.56 -3.85
CA ASP A 516 -2.17 27.77 -2.73
C ASP A 516 -3.30 27.22 -1.84
N LEU A 517 -4.26 28.06 -1.44
CA LEU A 517 -5.39 27.64 -0.61
C LEU A 517 -6.30 26.63 -1.33
N ASN A 518 -6.60 26.85 -2.61
CA ASN A 518 -7.39 25.92 -3.42
C ASN A 518 -6.68 24.57 -3.60
N ARG A 519 -5.36 24.59 -3.80
CA ARG A 519 -4.56 23.36 -3.85
C ARG A 519 -4.63 22.59 -2.53
N LYS A 520 -4.49 23.28 -1.38
CA LYS A 520 -4.61 22.68 -0.04
C LYS A 520 -6.01 22.12 0.20
N TYR A 521 -7.06 22.86 -0.16
CA TYR A 521 -8.45 22.40 -0.07
C TYR A 521 -8.66 21.12 -0.88
N LYS A 522 -8.29 21.12 -2.17
CA LYS A 522 -8.40 19.94 -3.04
C LYS A 522 -7.62 18.74 -2.50
N PHE A 523 -6.43 18.99 -1.94
CA PHE A 523 -5.62 17.94 -1.31
C PHE A 523 -6.32 17.33 -0.09
N VAL A 524 -6.89 18.14 0.81
CA VAL A 524 -7.64 17.64 1.97
C VAL A 524 -8.87 16.83 1.55
N MET A 525 -9.65 17.34 0.60
CA MET A 525 -10.83 16.62 0.10
C MET A 525 -10.44 15.28 -0.55
N HIS A 526 -9.33 15.25 -1.29
CA HIS A 526 -8.83 14.01 -1.87
C HIS A 526 -8.39 12.99 -0.82
N LEU A 527 -7.71 13.43 0.26
CA LEU A 527 -7.37 12.53 1.38
C LEU A 527 -8.63 11.94 2.02
N VAL A 528 -9.66 12.77 2.20
CA VAL A 528 -10.96 12.32 2.73
C VAL A 528 -11.58 11.26 1.83
N ASP A 529 -11.62 11.47 0.51
CA ASP A 529 -12.16 10.49 -0.44
C ASP A 529 -11.41 9.14 -0.42
N VAL A 530 -10.11 9.15 -0.12
CA VAL A 530 -9.25 7.96 -0.09
C VAL A 530 -9.33 7.22 1.24
N TYR A 531 -9.43 7.94 2.36
CA TYR A 531 -9.35 7.36 3.71
C TYR A 531 -10.70 7.20 4.41
N ALA A 532 -11.76 7.90 3.97
CA ALA A 532 -13.11 7.76 4.53
C ALA A 532 -13.59 6.31 4.61
N PRO A 533 -13.36 5.44 3.60
CA PRO A 533 -13.81 4.05 3.67
C PRO A 533 -13.17 3.23 4.80
N PHE A 534 -12.01 3.67 5.33
CA PHE A 534 -11.34 3.03 6.45
C PHE A 534 -11.74 3.69 7.78
N ALA A 535 -11.79 5.02 7.80
CA ALA A 535 -12.16 5.78 9.00
C ALA A 535 -13.64 5.59 9.40
N LEU A 536 -14.49 5.22 8.45
CA LEU A 536 -15.91 4.96 8.63
C LEU A 536 -16.29 3.50 8.35
N PHE A 537 -15.30 2.60 8.37
CA PHE A 537 -15.53 1.17 8.15
C PHE A 537 -16.37 0.59 9.30
N LYS A 538 -17.42 -0.17 8.97
CA LYS A 538 -18.34 -0.78 9.95
C LYS A 538 -18.24 -2.30 9.99
N GLY A 539 -17.25 -2.86 9.30
CA GLY A 539 -16.96 -4.28 9.34
C GLY A 539 -16.17 -4.66 10.59
N CYS A 540 -16.32 -5.91 10.98
CA CYS A 540 -15.54 -6.58 12.01
C CYS A 540 -15.02 -7.89 11.44
N PHE A 541 -13.74 -8.18 11.64
CA PHE A 541 -13.10 -9.35 11.04
C PHE A 541 -13.20 -10.55 11.98
N ASP A 542 -13.80 -11.62 11.49
CA ASP A 542 -13.74 -12.92 12.14
C ASP A 542 -12.29 -13.41 12.17
N ASP A 543 -11.84 -13.96 13.30
CA ASP A 543 -10.48 -14.46 13.49
C ASP A 543 -10.47 -15.88 14.07
N MET A 544 -11.54 -16.64 13.80
CA MET A 544 -11.74 -17.97 14.35
C MET A 544 -10.64 -18.96 13.91
N ASN A 545 -10.19 -18.89 12.64
CA ASN A 545 -9.06 -19.69 12.17
C ASN A 545 -7.77 -19.28 12.87
N LEU A 546 -7.52 -17.98 13.04
CA LEU A 546 -6.35 -17.50 13.76
C LEU A 546 -6.35 -17.99 15.22
N GLU A 547 -7.51 -17.97 15.88
CA GLU A 547 -7.63 -18.49 17.24
C GLU A 547 -7.38 -20.00 17.30
N ARG A 548 -7.91 -20.77 16.33
CA ARG A 548 -7.61 -22.21 16.24
C ARG A 548 -6.11 -22.44 16.07
N LEU A 549 -5.45 -21.67 15.21
CA LEU A 549 -4.00 -21.73 15.03
C LEU A 549 -3.26 -21.45 16.34
N ARG A 550 -3.66 -20.39 17.07
CA ARG A 550 -3.09 -20.03 18.37
C ARG A 550 -3.22 -21.16 19.39
N LEU A 551 -4.41 -21.77 19.50
CA LEU A 551 -4.66 -22.88 20.40
C LEU A 551 -3.83 -24.11 20.03
N THR A 552 -3.73 -24.45 18.74
CA THR A 552 -2.90 -25.57 18.27
C THR A 552 -1.43 -25.37 18.63
N ILE A 553 -0.88 -24.17 18.42
CA ILE A 553 0.52 -23.87 18.78
C ILE A 553 0.70 -23.88 20.30
N THR A 554 -0.22 -23.28 21.06
CA THR A 554 -0.16 -23.28 22.53
C THR A 554 -0.20 -24.70 23.10
N MET A 555 -0.97 -25.62 22.50
CA MET A 555 -0.99 -27.03 22.91
C MET A 555 0.31 -27.77 22.56
N LYS A 556 0.94 -27.47 21.42
CA LYS A 556 2.21 -28.08 21.00
C LYS A 556 3.39 -27.57 21.82
N THR A 557 3.40 -26.29 22.17
CA THR A 557 4.51 -25.63 22.89
C THR A 557 3.97 -24.70 23.99
N PRO A 558 3.43 -25.26 25.09
CA PRO A 558 2.73 -24.47 26.13
C PRO A 558 3.63 -23.51 26.92
N GLU A 559 4.92 -23.81 26.99
CA GLU A 559 5.93 -22.96 27.64
C GLU A 559 6.42 -21.83 26.73
N ASP A 560 6.08 -21.89 25.43
CA ASP A 560 6.57 -20.96 24.43
C ASP A 560 5.64 -19.75 24.26
N HIS A 561 5.70 -18.85 25.24
CA HIS A 561 5.05 -17.55 25.17
C HIS A 561 5.66 -16.61 24.11
N MET A 562 6.76 -17.01 23.47
CA MET A 562 7.50 -16.19 22.52
C MET A 562 6.70 -15.91 21.26
N PHE A 563 5.74 -16.77 20.90
CA PHE A 563 4.87 -16.62 19.75
C PHE A 563 3.46 -16.14 20.11
N ASN A 564 3.29 -15.39 21.21
CA ASN A 564 1.97 -14.92 21.58
C ASN A 564 1.44 -13.85 20.58
N PHE A 565 0.23 -14.07 20.08
CA PHE A 565 -0.54 -13.12 19.27
C PHE A 565 -2.00 -13.04 19.71
N ASP A 566 -2.31 -13.36 20.97
CA ASP A 566 -3.64 -13.14 21.55
C ASP A 566 -3.86 -11.65 21.80
N THR A 567 -4.75 -11.03 21.03
CA THR A 567 -5.06 -9.61 21.15
C THR A 567 -5.70 -9.25 22.48
N LYS A 568 -6.28 -10.20 23.22
CA LYS A 568 -6.94 -9.95 24.52
C LYS A 568 -6.00 -9.46 25.62
N ILE A 569 -4.68 -9.64 25.47
CA ILE A 569 -3.70 -9.14 26.45
C ILE A 569 -3.48 -7.63 26.33
N ILE A 570 -3.94 -7.00 25.25
CA ILE A 570 -3.66 -5.60 24.96
C ILE A 570 -4.60 -4.72 25.77
N ASP A 571 -4.06 -3.96 26.71
CA ASP A 571 -4.70 -2.73 27.18
C ASP A 571 -4.45 -1.64 26.13
N TRP A 572 -5.48 -1.30 25.37
CA TRP A 572 -5.37 -0.35 24.26
C TRP A 572 -5.03 1.06 24.71
N ASP A 573 -5.52 1.48 25.88
CA ASP A 573 -5.26 2.82 26.40
C ASP A 573 -3.80 2.98 26.82
N ASP A 574 -3.29 1.97 27.53
CA ASP A 574 -1.88 1.84 27.86
C ASP A 574 -1.02 1.80 26.58
N TYR A 575 -1.32 0.86 25.70
CA TYR A 575 -0.58 0.66 24.47
C TYR A 575 -0.46 1.95 23.66
N PHE A 576 -1.55 2.69 23.46
CA PHE A 576 -1.49 3.96 22.75
C PHE A 576 -0.71 5.02 23.52
N THR A 577 -0.99 5.21 24.80
CA THR A 577 -0.43 6.32 25.60
C THR A 577 1.07 6.15 25.86
N ARG A 578 1.51 4.92 26.18
CA ARG A 578 2.88 4.62 26.66
C ARG A 578 3.78 3.99 25.60
N ILE A 579 3.23 3.38 24.54
CA ILE A 579 4.03 2.64 23.55
C ILE A 579 3.90 3.26 22.16
N HIS A 580 2.69 3.28 21.59
CA HIS A 580 2.49 3.64 20.19
C HIS A 580 2.67 5.13 19.90
N ILE A 581 2.02 6.03 20.66
CA ILE A 581 2.19 7.48 20.46
C ILE A 581 3.66 7.90 20.67
N PRO A 582 4.34 7.50 21.76
CA PRO A 582 5.78 7.74 21.90
C PRO A 582 6.61 7.18 20.73
N GLY A 583 6.27 5.99 20.23
CA GLY A 583 6.87 5.39 19.04
C GLY A 583 6.72 6.27 17.80
N VAL A 584 5.50 6.72 17.50
CA VAL A 584 5.21 7.64 16.39
C VAL A 584 6.05 8.91 16.51
N LEU A 585 6.14 9.49 17.71
CA LEU A 585 6.95 10.68 17.94
C LEU A 585 8.45 10.43 17.73
N LYS A 586 8.97 9.31 18.21
CA LYS A 586 10.39 8.94 18.11
C LYS A 586 10.80 8.65 16.65
N TYR A 587 10.00 7.89 15.92
CA TYR A 587 10.40 7.36 14.62
C TYR A 587 9.92 8.20 13.43
N LEU A 588 8.78 8.91 13.57
CA LEU A 588 8.14 9.62 12.46
C LEU A 588 8.15 11.16 12.60
N CYS A 589 8.22 11.69 13.82
CA CYS A 589 8.34 13.13 14.07
C CYS A 589 9.79 13.56 14.30
N LYS A 590 10.60 13.53 13.23
CA LYS A 590 11.95 14.13 13.23
C LYS A 590 11.95 15.63 12.96
#